data_AF-A0A2Z5KBF4-F1
#
_entry.id   AF-A0A2Z5KBF4-F1
#
_cell.length_a   1.000
_cell.length_b   1.000
_cell.length_c   1.000
_cell.angle_alpha   90.00
_cell.angle_beta   90.00
_cell.angle_gamma   90.00
#
_symmetry.space_group_name_H-M   'P 1'
#
loop_
_entity.id
_entity.type
_entity.pdbx_description
1 polymer ?
#
loop_
_entity_poly.entity_id
_entity_poly.type
_entity_poly.pdbx_seq_one_letter_code
_entity_poly.pdbx_strand_id
1 'polypeptide(L)'
;MATTESRAESLSIGEVAERTGLSVHALRFYEREGLLVGPVRRTASGRRRYTAADVEWLLICVKLRESGMPLADLKRFAELVRQGPGNEAERLRLLDAHQRRVEGQIQALEECRSLIAWKVGVYAEHLARGEAGGLWDPTA
;
A
#
# COMPACT_ATOMS: atom_id res chain seq x y z
N MET A 1 -19.00 40.80 -7.00
CA MET A 1 -19.51 39.45 -7.36
C MET A 1 -18.73 38.94 -8.57
N ALA A 2 -17.73 38.10 -8.32
CA ALA A 2 -17.12 37.25 -9.32
C ALA A 2 -16.80 35.95 -8.58
N THR A 3 -17.69 34.97 -8.73
CA THR A 3 -17.55 33.66 -8.11
C THR A 3 -16.44 32.93 -8.84
N THR A 4 -15.24 32.90 -8.26
CA THR A 4 -14.18 32.00 -8.67
C THR A 4 -14.59 30.59 -8.27
N GLU A 5 -15.40 29.93 -9.10
CA GLU A 5 -15.50 28.48 -9.08
C GLU A 5 -14.12 27.92 -9.43
N SER A 6 -13.35 27.57 -8.41
CA SER A 6 -12.21 26.67 -8.58
C SER A 6 -12.78 25.39 -9.19
N ARG A 7 -12.48 25.19 -10.48
CA ARG A 7 -12.68 23.94 -11.22
C ARG A 7 -11.75 22.91 -10.62
N ALA A 8 -12.06 22.44 -9.41
CA ALA A 8 -11.34 21.35 -8.78
C ALA A 8 -11.38 20.18 -9.76
N GLU A 9 -10.22 19.81 -10.29
CA GLU A 9 -10.07 18.74 -11.27
C GLU A 9 -10.71 17.47 -10.73
N SER A 10 -11.90 17.16 -11.23
CA SER A 10 -12.71 16.07 -10.74
C SER A 10 -12.49 14.86 -11.63
N LEU A 11 -11.78 13.87 -11.09
CA LEU A 11 -11.35 12.66 -11.78
C LEU A 11 -12.47 11.63 -11.78
N SER A 12 -12.59 10.88 -12.87
CA SER A 12 -13.43 9.70 -12.98
C SER A 12 -12.79 8.51 -12.27
N ILE A 13 -13.59 7.47 -11.99
CA ILE A 13 -13.09 6.24 -11.37
C ILE A 13 -12.02 5.53 -12.22
N GLY A 14 -12.06 5.70 -13.55
CA GLY A 14 -11.04 5.14 -14.45
C GLY A 14 -9.70 5.87 -14.31
N GLU A 15 -9.72 7.20 -14.32
CA GLU A 15 -8.50 8.00 -14.13
C GLU A 15 -7.88 7.78 -12.76
N VAL A 16 -8.70 7.62 -11.71
CA VAL A 16 -8.19 7.27 -10.37
C VAL A 16 -7.59 5.87 -10.37
N ALA A 17 -8.21 4.90 -11.05
CA ALA A 17 -7.69 3.54 -11.15
C ALA A 17 -6.30 3.53 -11.80
N GLU A 18 -6.14 4.25 -12.90
CA GLU A 18 -4.85 4.40 -13.59
C GLU A 18 -3.79 5.07 -12.70
N ARG A 19 -4.14 6.15 -12.02
CA ARG A 19 -3.18 6.90 -11.17
C ARG A 19 -2.78 6.16 -9.90
N THR A 20 -3.69 5.38 -9.32
CA THR A 20 -3.45 4.64 -8.06
C THR A 20 -2.94 3.22 -8.27
N GLY A 21 -3.01 2.70 -9.51
CA GLY A 21 -2.76 1.29 -9.82
C GLY A 21 -3.86 0.34 -9.31
N LEU A 22 -4.91 0.86 -8.67
CA LEU A 22 -6.04 0.06 -8.20
C LEU A 22 -6.96 -0.29 -9.37
N SER A 23 -7.52 -1.50 -9.36
CA SER A 23 -8.64 -1.80 -10.24
C SER A 23 -9.87 -0.97 -9.84
N VAL A 24 -10.77 -0.70 -10.79
CA VAL A 24 -12.07 -0.09 -10.49
C VAL A 24 -12.85 -0.88 -9.42
N HIS A 25 -12.71 -2.21 -9.41
CA HIS A 25 -13.30 -3.06 -8.37
C HIS A 25 -12.69 -2.78 -6.99
N ALA A 26 -11.36 -2.65 -6.91
CA ALA A 26 -10.65 -2.32 -5.69
C ALA A 26 -11.03 -0.91 -5.19
N LEU A 27 -11.15 0.10 -6.06
CA LEU A 27 -11.63 1.42 -5.67
C LEU A 27 -13.04 1.37 -5.07
N ARG A 28 -13.95 0.62 -5.69
CA ARG A 28 -15.30 0.42 -5.14
C ARG A 28 -15.28 -0.33 -3.82
N PHE A 29 -14.33 -1.24 -3.63
CA PHE A 29 -14.12 -1.93 -2.36
C PHE A 29 -13.66 -0.93 -1.28
N TYR A 30 -12.68 -0.08 -1.58
CA TYR A 30 -12.18 0.93 -0.64
C TYR A 30 -13.28 1.90 -0.22
N GLU A 31 -14.14 2.31 -1.16
CA GLU A 31 -15.34 3.09 -0.85
C GLU A 31 -16.27 2.38 0.15
N ARG A 32 -16.61 1.11 -0.11
CA ARG A 32 -17.52 0.34 0.75
C ARG A 32 -16.95 0.13 2.14
N GLU A 33 -15.64 -0.04 2.24
CA GLU A 33 -14.94 -0.18 3.51
C GLU A 33 -14.75 1.15 4.26
N GLY A 34 -15.22 2.27 3.71
CA GLY A 34 -15.10 3.58 4.34
C GLY A 34 -13.66 4.10 4.38
N LEU A 35 -12.83 3.69 3.41
CA LEU A 35 -11.44 4.12 3.34
C LEU A 35 -11.26 5.49 2.69
N LEU A 36 -12.30 6.08 2.12
CA LEU A 36 -12.24 7.48 1.66
C LEU A 36 -12.52 8.43 2.84
N VAL A 37 -11.71 9.47 2.92
CA VAL A 37 -11.79 10.48 3.99
C VAL A 37 -12.74 11.62 3.61
N GLY A 38 -12.95 11.87 2.32
CA GLY A 38 -13.93 12.82 1.80
C GLY A 38 -15.19 12.14 1.25
N PRO A 39 -16.33 12.87 1.17
CA PRO A 39 -17.52 12.37 0.48
C PRO A 39 -17.27 12.29 -1.03
N VAL A 40 -17.52 11.12 -1.63
CA VAL A 40 -17.42 10.94 -3.08
C VAL A 40 -18.54 11.72 -3.77
N ARG A 41 -18.17 12.78 -4.49
CA ARG A 41 -19.12 13.58 -5.25
C ARG A 41 -19.66 12.77 -6.42
N ARG A 42 -20.89 13.09 -6.84
CA ARG A 42 -21.51 12.51 -8.03
C ARG A 42 -21.93 13.61 -8.99
N THR A 43 -21.80 13.34 -10.28
CA THR A 43 -22.37 14.18 -11.33
C THR A 43 -23.90 14.10 -11.31
N ALA A 44 -24.59 15.01 -12.00
CA ALA A 44 -26.03 14.94 -12.23
C ALA A 44 -26.47 13.61 -12.90
N SER A 45 -25.58 13.01 -13.71
CA SER A 45 -25.75 11.68 -14.32
C SER A 45 -25.40 10.49 -13.40
N GLY A 46 -25.14 10.74 -12.11
CA GLY A 46 -24.86 9.72 -11.10
C GLY A 46 -23.43 9.14 -11.10
N ARG A 47 -22.53 9.66 -11.93
CA ARG A 47 -21.14 9.17 -12.05
C ARG A 47 -20.27 9.73 -10.93
N ARG A 48 -19.40 8.89 -10.35
CA ARG A 48 -18.48 9.27 -9.27
C ARG A 48 -17.42 10.26 -9.75
N ARG A 49 -17.03 11.15 -8.85
CA ARG A 49 -16.00 12.16 -9.03
C ARG A 49 -15.12 12.24 -7.79
N TYR A 50 -13.82 12.19 -8.03
CA TYR A 50 -12.78 12.24 -7.00
C TYR A 50 -11.94 13.49 -7.20
N THR A 51 -11.43 14.01 -6.11
CA THR A 51 -10.49 15.13 -6.09
C THR A 51 -9.05 14.63 -6.17
N ALA A 52 -8.10 15.52 -6.45
CA ALA A 52 -6.67 15.20 -6.34
C ALA A 52 -6.29 14.71 -4.93
N ALA A 53 -6.86 15.33 -3.88
CA ALA A 53 -6.64 14.92 -2.50
C ALA A 53 -7.14 13.49 -2.21
N ASP A 54 -8.25 13.07 -2.83
CA ASP A 54 -8.71 11.67 -2.72
C ASP A 54 -7.69 10.69 -3.34
N VAL A 55 -7.04 11.08 -4.44
CA VAL A 55 -6.01 10.26 -5.10
C VAL A 55 -4.76 10.16 -4.23
N GLU A 56 -4.27 11.27 -3.69
CA GLU A 56 -3.12 11.28 -2.78
C GLU A 56 -3.37 10.40 -1.55
N TRP A 57 -4.56 10.53 -0.96
CA TRP A 57 -4.97 9.68 0.16
C TRP A 57 -5.04 8.20 -0.22
N LEU A 58 -5.61 7.86 -1.38
CA LEU A 58 -5.66 6.49 -1.86
C LEU A 58 -4.27 5.90 -2.08
N LEU A 59 -3.32 6.68 -2.60
CA LEU A 59 -1.93 6.25 -2.76
C LEU A 59 -1.29 5.88 -1.41
N ILE A 60 -1.55 6.68 -0.36
CA ILE A 60 -1.13 6.34 1.01
C ILE A 60 -1.75 5.03 1.45
N CYS A 61 -3.08 4.87 1.30
CA CYS A 61 -3.76 3.63 1.66
C CYS A 61 -3.19 2.40 0.94
N VAL A 62 -2.90 2.53 -0.36
CA VAL A 62 -2.30 1.46 -1.17
C VAL A 62 -0.94 1.08 -0.60
N LYS A 63 -0.05 2.05 -0.34
CA LYS A 63 1.29 1.76 0.19
C LYS A 63 1.26 1.13 1.58
N LEU A 64 0.33 1.55 2.44
CA LEU A 64 0.12 0.92 3.74
C LEU A 64 -0.39 -0.53 3.60
N ARG A 65 -1.28 -0.82 2.64
CA ARG A 65 -1.73 -2.20 2.38
C ARG A 65 -0.63 -3.08 1.80
N GLU A 66 0.15 -2.56 0.85
CA GLU A 66 1.26 -3.27 0.21
C GLU A 66 2.34 -3.65 1.21
N SER A 67 2.62 -2.78 2.18
CA SER A 67 3.54 -3.04 3.30
C SER A 67 2.93 -3.91 4.42
N GLY A 68 1.74 -4.48 4.18
CA GLY A 68 1.13 -5.46 5.08
C GLY A 68 0.32 -4.87 6.24
N MET A 69 -0.02 -3.58 6.24
CA MET A 69 -0.95 -3.03 7.25
C MET A 69 -2.30 -3.75 7.17
N PRO A 70 -2.80 -4.35 8.26
CA PRO A 70 -4.12 -4.98 8.27
C PRO A 70 -5.23 -4.00 7.86
N LEU A 71 -6.27 -4.50 7.18
CA LEU A 71 -7.39 -3.65 6.75
C LEU A 71 -8.07 -2.95 7.95
N ALA A 72 -8.14 -3.61 9.11
CA ALA A 72 -8.69 -3.02 10.32
C ALA A 72 -7.90 -1.78 10.80
N ASP A 73 -6.56 -1.86 10.81
CA ASP A 73 -5.68 -0.74 11.16
C ASP A 73 -5.84 0.40 10.15
N LEU A 74 -5.94 0.07 8.86
CA LEU A 74 -6.12 1.08 7.81
C LEU A 74 -7.48 1.80 7.94
N LYS A 75 -8.55 1.06 8.25
CA LYS A 75 -9.88 1.64 8.52
C LYS A 75 -9.84 2.56 9.73
N ARG A 76 -9.14 2.15 10.80
CA ARG A 76 -8.92 3.01 11.97
C ARG A 76 -8.16 4.28 11.62
N PHE A 77 -7.12 4.18 10.79
CA PHE A 77 -6.38 5.36 10.33
C PHE A 77 -7.24 6.30 9.49
N ALA A 78 -8.04 5.76 8.56
CA ALA A 78 -8.98 6.56 7.76
C ALA A 78 -10.02 7.28 8.62
N GLU A 79 -10.52 6.61 9.66
CA GLU A 79 -11.45 7.21 10.63
C GLU A 79 -10.81 8.38 11.39
N LEU A 80 -9.60 8.19 11.92
CA LEU A 80 -8.86 9.26 12.60
C LEU A 80 -8.62 10.47 11.68
N VAL A 81 -8.30 10.22 10.41
CA VAL A 81 -8.13 11.28 9.41
C VAL A 81 -9.43 12.04 9.17
N ARG A 82 -10.57 11.34 9.08
CA ARG A 82 -11.89 11.94 8.87
C ARG A 82 -12.35 12.80 10.05
N GLN A 83 -11.98 12.43 11.28
CA GLN A 83 -12.29 13.21 12.49
C GLN A 83 -11.57 14.58 12.52
N GLY A 84 -10.58 14.79 11.66
CA GLY A 84 -9.85 16.05 11.59
C GLY A 84 -8.78 16.19 12.68
N PRO A 85 -8.26 17.41 12.89
CA PRO A 85 -7.18 17.68 13.83
C PRO A 85 -7.53 17.38 15.29
N GLY A 86 -6.53 17.17 16.14
CA GLY A 86 -6.67 16.93 17.58
C GLY A 86 -6.50 15.47 18.02
N ASN A 87 -6.24 14.55 17.07
CA ASN A 87 -5.98 13.13 17.33
C ASN A 87 -4.61 12.68 16.79
N GLU A 88 -3.66 13.61 16.63
CA GLU A 88 -2.34 13.38 16.05
C GLU A 88 -1.54 12.32 16.82
N ALA A 89 -1.66 12.30 18.15
CA ALA A 89 -1.00 11.29 18.99
C ALA A 89 -1.47 9.86 18.67
N GLU A 90 -2.75 9.67 18.33
CA GLU A 90 -3.29 8.36 17.95
C GLU A 90 -2.85 7.94 16.55
N ARG A 91 -2.86 8.89 15.60
CA ARG A 91 -2.34 8.66 14.25
C ARG A 91 -0.87 8.26 14.29
N LEU A 92 -0.07 8.98 15.08
CA LEU A 92 1.34 8.70 15.27
C LEU A 92 1.56 7.31 15.85
N ARG A 93 0.86 6.94 16.93
CA ARG A 93 0.98 5.60 17.53
C ARG A 93 0.67 4.48 16.55
N LEU A 94 -0.37 4.65 15.71
CA LEU A 94 -0.76 3.66 14.72
C LEU A 94 0.33 3.50 13.64
N LEU A 95 0.82 4.61 13.09
CA LEU A 95 1.85 4.59 12.05
C LEU A 95 3.20 4.11 12.59
N ASP A 96 3.59 4.53 13.79
CA ASP A 96 4.81 4.07 14.48
C ASP A 96 4.79 2.56 14.76
N ALA A 97 3.65 2.04 15.22
CA ALA A 97 3.48 0.59 15.38
C ALA A 97 3.61 -0.15 14.05
N HIS A 98 3.06 0.39 12.97
CA HIS A 98 3.21 -0.22 11.65
C HIS A 98 4.63 -0.11 11.11
N GLN A 99 5.30 1.03 11.29
CA GLN A 99 6.69 1.25 10.91
C GLN A 99 7.60 0.21 11.55
N ARG A 100 7.46 -0.07 12.86
CA ARG A 100 8.20 -1.15 13.52
C ARG A 100 7.95 -2.53 12.91
N ARG A 101 6.72 -2.82 12.47
CA ARG A 101 6.41 -4.09 11.79
C ARG A 101 7.10 -4.19 10.44
N VAL A 102 7.09 -3.10 9.66
CA VAL A 102 7.76 -3.04 8.35
C VAL A 102 9.27 -3.21 8.51
N GLU A 103 9.87 -2.55 9.50
CA GLU A 103 11.30 -2.68 9.79
C GLU A 103 11.68 -4.14 10.12
N GLY A 104 10.90 -4.81 10.96
CA GLY A 104 11.12 -6.23 11.24
C GLY A 104 10.98 -7.14 10.01
N GLN A 105 10.06 -6.82 9.10
CA GLN A 105 9.93 -7.54 7.82
C GLN A 105 11.14 -7.34 6.92
N ILE A 106 11.67 -6.10 6.84
CA ILE A 106 12.88 -5.80 6.07
C ILE A 106 14.05 -6.62 6.60
N GLN A 107 14.30 -6.61 7.92
CA GLN A 107 15.38 -7.37 8.54
C GLN A 107 15.27 -8.87 8.25
N ALA A 108 14.08 -9.46 8.39
CA ALA A 108 13.85 -10.87 8.07
C ALA A 108 14.10 -11.18 6.58
N LEU A 109 13.72 -10.29 5.67
CA LEU A 109 13.97 -10.45 4.24
C LEU A 109 15.46 -10.33 3.89
N GLU A 110 16.21 -9.48 4.60
CA GLU A 110 17.66 -9.35 4.43
C GLU A 110 18.41 -10.61 4.91
N GLU A 111 17.99 -11.21 6.02
CA GLU A 111 18.51 -12.51 6.49
C GLU A 111 18.26 -13.62 5.46
N CYS A 112 17.02 -13.72 4.96
CA CYS A 112 16.65 -14.66 3.89
C CYS A 112 17.49 -14.43 2.63
N ARG A 113 17.65 -13.17 2.21
CA ARG A 113 18.46 -12.80 1.05
C ARG A 113 19.91 -13.23 1.21
N SER A 114 20.47 -13.09 2.40
CA SER A 114 21.86 -13.47 2.69
C SER A 114 22.07 -14.98 2.57
N LEU A 115 21.13 -15.78 3.11
CA LEU A 115 21.13 -17.24 2.95
C LEU A 115 21.01 -17.66 1.48
N ILE A 116 20.08 -17.05 0.74
CA ILE A 116 19.89 -17.32 -0.69
C ILE A 116 21.16 -16.98 -1.47
N ALA A 117 21.77 -15.82 -1.23
CA ALA A 117 23.01 -15.41 -1.90
C ALA A 117 24.15 -16.38 -1.63
N TRP A 118 24.31 -16.85 -0.39
CA TRP A 118 25.30 -17.87 -0.05
C TRP A 118 25.04 -19.17 -0.82
N LYS A 119 23.81 -19.68 -0.84
CA LYS A 119 23.45 -20.89 -1.60
C LYS A 119 23.71 -20.75 -3.10
N VAL A 120 23.38 -19.60 -3.68
CA VAL A 120 23.69 -19.31 -5.09
C VAL A 120 25.19 -19.39 -5.34
N GLY A 121 26.02 -18.81 -4.46
CA GLY A 121 27.47 -18.91 -4.55
C GLY A 121 27.99 -20.35 -4.51
N VAL A 122 27.49 -21.14 -3.55
CA VAL A 122 27.83 -22.58 -3.44
C VAL A 122 27.53 -23.30 -4.75
N TYR A 123 26.32 -23.19 -5.27
CA TYR A 123 25.96 -23.89 -6.53
C TYR A 123 26.73 -23.37 -7.74
N ALA A 124 27.02 -22.08 -7.83
CA ALA A 124 27.84 -21.53 -8.90
C ALA A 124 29.26 -22.12 -8.90
N GLU A 125 29.87 -22.28 -7.72
CA GLU A 125 31.18 -22.92 -7.59
C GLU A 125 31.14 -24.41 -7.94
N HIS A 126 30.12 -25.15 -7.51
CA HIS A 126 29.97 -26.57 -7.89
C HIS A 126 29.88 -26.74 -9.40
N LEU A 127 29.06 -25.91 -10.07
CA LEU A 127 28.93 -25.92 -11.52
C LEU A 127 30.27 -25.59 -12.22
N ALA A 128 31.03 -24.63 -11.68
CA ALA A 128 32.33 -24.27 -12.24
C ALA A 128 33.38 -25.40 -12.10
N ARG A 129 33.29 -26.21 -11.06
CA ARG A 129 34.21 -27.36 -10.81
C ARG A 129 33.78 -28.65 -11.51
N GLY A 130 32.52 -28.73 -11.99
CA GLY A 130 31.97 -29.94 -12.60
C GLY A 130 31.71 -31.08 -11.59
N GLU A 131 31.65 -30.76 -10.30
CA GLU A 131 31.50 -31.73 -9.20
C GLU A 131 30.10 -31.63 -8.58
N ALA A 132 29.38 -32.75 -8.54
CA ALA A 132 28.09 -32.88 -7.85
C ALA A 132 28.23 -33.31 -6.37
N GLY A 133 29.45 -33.34 -5.82
CA GLY A 133 29.72 -33.75 -4.44
C GLY A 133 29.31 -32.66 -3.44
N GLY A 134 28.55 -33.02 -2.40
CA GLY A 134 28.20 -32.11 -1.30
C GLY A 134 26.94 -31.26 -1.52
N LEU A 135 26.17 -31.53 -2.58
CA LEU A 135 24.80 -31.01 -2.66
C LEU A 135 24.01 -31.51 -1.46
N TRP A 136 23.14 -30.66 -0.92
CA TRP A 136 22.17 -31.11 0.06
C TRP A 136 21.28 -32.16 -0.61
N ASP A 137 21.53 -33.41 -0.26
CA ASP A 137 20.76 -34.57 -0.65
C ASP A 137 20.19 -35.19 0.63
N PRO A 138 18.91 -34.97 0.95
CA PRO A 138 18.28 -35.59 2.11
C PRO A 138 18.10 -37.10 1.97
N THR A 139 18.48 -37.67 0.82
CA THR A 139 18.36 -39.09 0.48
C THR A 139 19.70 -39.81 0.27
N ALA A 140 20.83 -39.10 0.39
CA ALA A 140 22.19 -39.67 0.30
C ALA A 140 22.64 -40.36 1.60
#